data_AF-A0A453EX26-F1
#
_entry.id   AF-A0A453EX26-F1
#
_cell.length_a   1.000
_cell.length_b   1.000
_cell.length_c   1.000
_cell.angle_alpha   90.00
_cell.angle_beta   90.00
_cell.angle_gamma   90.00
#
_symmetry.space_group_name_H-M   'P 1'
#
loop_
_entity.id
_entity.type
_entity.pdbx_description
1 polymer ?
#
loop_
_entity_poly.entity_id
_entity_poly.type
_entity_poly.pdbx_seq_one_letter_code
_entity_poly.pdbx_strand_id
1 'polypeptide(L)'
;LSQLSLDCKRPTYDALEAANAAPTSFYNIGDLEIQENLARVWVDIGIQDPLLLDILLNSLTTINSDHLGIKEVQFGGSEFQSWNDSLNTEEAGYSVQKI
;
A
#
# COMPACT_ATOMS: atom_id res chain seq x y z
N LEU A 1 0.44 30.67 -6.83
CA LEU A 1 0.22 29.54 -5.91
C LEU A 1 1.19 29.71 -4.75
N SER A 2 0.71 30.21 -3.61
CA SER A 2 1.52 30.44 -2.41
C SER A 2 1.87 29.09 -1.80
N GLN A 3 3.12 28.67 -1.93
CA GLN A 3 3.67 27.62 -1.07
C GLN A 3 3.64 28.16 0.36
N LEU A 4 2.83 27.54 1.22
CA LEU A 4 2.94 27.73 2.66
C LEU A 4 4.39 27.42 3.05
N SER A 5 5.02 28.33 3.79
CA SER A 5 6.32 28.11 4.40
C SER A 5 6.19 26.93 5.35
N LEU A 6 6.60 25.74 4.89
CA LEU A 6 6.81 24.55 5.71
C LEU A 6 7.85 24.93 6.75
N ASP A 7 7.38 25.28 7.95
CA ASP A 7 8.23 25.46 9.11
C ASP A 7 9.07 24.18 9.24
N CYS A 8 10.38 24.35 9.05
CA CYS A 8 11.31 23.30 8.71
C CYS A 8 11.61 22.44 9.95
N LYS A 9 10.70 21.54 10.28
CA LYS A 9 11.06 20.27 10.92
C LYS A 9 10.78 19.18 9.91
N ARG A 10 11.84 18.56 9.38
CA ARG A 10 11.69 17.30 8.65
C ARG A 10 10.86 16.37 9.53
N PRO A 11 9.80 15.71 9.00
CA PRO A 11 9.12 14.66 9.73
C PRO A 11 10.20 13.67 10.17
N THR A 12 10.47 13.61 11.47
CA THR A 12 11.50 12.75 12.03
C THR A 12 10.75 11.57 12.60
N TYR A 13 10.89 10.42 11.94
CA TYR A 13 10.23 9.21 12.38
C TYR A 13 10.93 8.70 13.65
N ASP A 14 10.24 8.80 14.78
CA ASP A 14 10.67 8.19 16.04
C ASP A 14 9.89 6.89 16.23
N ALA A 15 10.58 5.77 16.06
CA ALA A 15 9.99 4.44 16.18
C ALA A 15 9.45 4.15 17.60
N LEU A 16 10.00 4.79 18.64
CA LEU A 16 9.58 4.59 20.02
C LEU A 16 8.33 5.40 20.34
N GLU A 17 8.23 6.63 19.85
CA GLU A 17 7.00 7.43 19.95
C GLU A 17 5.89 6.84 19.05
N ALA A 18 6.21 6.39 17.84
CA ALA A 18 5.23 5.77 16.94
C ALA A 18 4.62 4.48 17.51
N ALA A 19 5.40 3.70 18.26
CA ALA A 19 4.92 2.50 18.95
C ALA A 19 4.01 2.82 20.15
N ASN A 20 4.11 4.03 20.72
CA ASN A 20 3.32 4.49 21.86
C ASN A 20 2.18 5.46 21.50
N ALA A 21 2.15 5.96 20.27
CA ALA A 21 1.05 6.73 19.71
C ALA A 21 -0.18 5.83 19.50
N ALA A 22 -1.38 6.41 19.61
CA ALA A 22 -2.66 5.72 19.37
C ALA A 22 -2.63 4.90 18.07
N PRO A 23 -3.37 3.77 17.99
CA PRO A 23 -3.12 2.71 17.01
C PRO A 23 -3.00 3.25 15.58
N THR A 24 -1.93 2.78 14.95
CA THR A 24 -1.42 2.99 13.58
C THR A 24 -2.45 3.45 12.54
N SER A 25 -2.05 4.39 11.67
CA SER A 25 -2.82 4.88 10.51
C SER A 25 -3.29 3.80 9.53
N PHE A 26 -2.85 2.55 9.69
CA PHE A 26 -3.45 1.37 9.09
C PHE A 26 -4.24 0.61 10.15
N TYR A 27 -5.57 0.72 10.13
CA TYR A 27 -6.44 0.07 11.12
C TYR A 27 -6.60 -1.42 10.83
N ASN A 28 -6.51 -1.81 9.56
CA ASN A 28 -6.61 -3.18 9.10
C ASN A 28 -5.86 -3.35 7.78
N ILE A 29 -5.08 -4.42 7.65
CA ILE A 29 -4.41 -4.81 6.41
C ILE A 29 -4.82 -6.27 6.17
N GLY A 30 -5.40 -6.52 5.00
CA GLY A 30 -5.73 -7.86 4.55
C GLY A 30 -4.48 -8.64 4.14
N ASP A 31 -4.61 -9.95 4.00
CA ASP A 31 -3.52 -10.77 3.48
C ASP A 31 -3.13 -10.33 2.06
N LEU A 32 -1.87 -10.57 1.68
CA LEU A 32 -1.40 -10.34 0.32
C LEU A 32 -1.90 -11.48 -0.56
N GLU A 33 -2.77 -11.16 -1.50
CA GLU A 33 -3.31 -12.09 -2.48
C GLU A 33 -2.51 -11.98 -3.79
N ILE A 34 -2.06 -13.11 -4.34
CA ILE A 34 -1.27 -13.16 -5.56
C ILE A 34 -2.01 -14.04 -6.57
N GLN A 35 -2.17 -13.53 -7.79
CA GLN A 35 -2.65 -14.27 -8.97
C GLN A 35 -1.63 -14.08 -10.10
N GLU A 36 -0.88 -15.12 -10.43
CA GLU A 36 0.15 -15.06 -11.49
C GLU A 36 1.12 -13.88 -11.27
N ASN A 37 1.05 -12.85 -12.12
CA ASN A 37 1.88 -11.64 -12.05
C ASN A 37 1.18 -10.43 -11.40
N LEU A 38 0.04 -10.66 -10.74
CA LEU A 38 -0.76 -9.65 -10.07
C LEU A 38 -0.69 -9.88 -8.56
N ALA A 39 -0.63 -8.78 -7.82
CA ALA A 39 -0.70 -8.77 -6.37
C ALA A 39 -1.77 -7.77 -5.93
N ARG A 40 -2.59 -8.19 -4.96
CA ARG A 40 -3.67 -7.39 -4.37
C ARG A 40 -3.55 -7.44 -2.85
N VAL A 41 -3.71 -6.28 -2.22
CA VAL A 41 -3.79 -6.16 -0.77
C VAL A 41 -4.87 -5.16 -0.43
N TRP A 42 -5.68 -5.49 0.58
CA TRP A 42 -6.68 -4.58 1.14
C TRP A 42 -6.06 -3.80 2.28
N VAL A 43 -6.17 -2.47 2.22
CA VAL A 43 -5.60 -1.59 3.23
C VAL A 43 -6.66 -0.60 3.69
N ASP A 44 -7.00 -0.65 4.97
CA ASP A 44 -7.81 0.40 5.61
C ASP A 44 -6.88 1.54 6.03
N ILE A 45 -6.88 2.60 5.22
CA ILE A 45 -6.06 3.80 5.39
C ILE A 45 -6.65 4.81 6.38
N GLY A 46 -7.85 4.56 6.92
CA GLY A 46 -8.55 5.47 7.81
C GLY A 46 -8.90 6.83 7.20
N ILE A 47 -9.53 7.69 8.00
CA ILE A 47 -9.84 9.08 7.64
C ILE A 47 -8.85 9.96 8.39
N GLN A 48 -7.64 10.26 7.87
CA GLN A 48 -6.98 11.54 8.20
C GLN A 48 -5.61 11.87 7.59
N ASP A 49 -4.88 10.98 6.90
CA ASP A 49 -3.53 11.36 6.44
C ASP A 49 -3.38 11.43 4.91
N PRO A 50 -3.44 12.65 4.31
CA PRO A 50 -3.17 12.82 2.88
C PRO A 50 -1.75 12.43 2.46
N LEU A 51 -0.79 12.31 3.39
CA LEU A 51 0.59 11.89 3.09
C LEU A 51 0.74 10.39 2.90
N LEU A 52 -0.24 9.59 3.34
CA LEU A 52 -0.11 8.14 3.36
C LEU A 52 0.01 7.56 1.94
N LEU A 53 -0.81 8.06 1.02
CA LEU A 53 -0.77 7.62 -0.38
C LEU A 53 0.54 8.06 -1.05
N ASP A 54 1.04 9.26 -0.74
CA ASP A 54 2.32 9.75 -1.26
C ASP A 54 3.49 8.86 -0.79
N ILE A 55 3.51 8.49 0.50
CA ILE A 55 4.53 7.60 1.06
C ILE A 55 4.43 6.20 0.45
N LEU A 56 3.22 5.67 0.28
CA LEU A 56 3.00 4.37 -0.35
C LEU A 56 3.47 4.36 -1.80
N LEU A 57 3.13 5.38 -2.58
CA LEU A 57 3.51 5.48 -3.98
C LEU A 57 5.03 5.63 -4.14
N ASN A 58 5.68 6.40 -3.27
CA ASN A 58 7.15 6.53 -3.24
C ASN A 58 7.83 5.20 -2.89
N SER A 59 7.25 4.45 -1.95
CA SER A 59 7.73 3.12 -1.57
C SER A 59 7.60 2.13 -2.74
N LEU A 60 6.45 2.09 -3.40
CA LEU A 60 6.22 1.25 -4.58
C LEU A 60 7.15 1.61 -5.74
N THR A 61 7.42 2.90 -5.94
CA THR A 61 8.38 3.37 -6.95
C THR A 61 9.80 2.86 -6.66
N THR A 62 10.20 2.85 -5.38
CA THR A 62 11.50 2.33 -4.96
C THR A 62 11.58 0.81 -5.18
N ILE A 63 10.55 0.07 -4.75
CA ILE A 63 10.45 -1.38 -4.96
C ILE A 63 10.45 -1.74 -6.46
N ASN A 64 9.78 -0.93 -7.28
CA ASN A 64 9.75 -1.09 -8.73
C ASN A 64 11.17 -1.02 -9.32
N SER A 65 11.92 0.02 -8.95
CA SER A 65 13.30 0.23 -9.42
C SER A 65 14.22 -0.91 -9.01
N ASP A 66 14.11 -1.36 -7.76
CA ASP A 66 15.17 -2.16 -7.15
C ASP A 66 14.90 -3.67 -7.21
N HIS A 67 13.63 -4.10 -7.35
CA HIS A 67 13.25 -5.49 -7.13
C HIS A 67 12.27 -6.10 -8.14
N LEU A 68 11.17 -5.42 -8.49
CA LEU A 68 10.00 -6.11 -9.08
C LEU A 68 9.65 -5.72 -10.52
N GLY A 69 10.02 -4.54 -11.02
CA GLY A 69 9.61 -4.10 -12.36
C GLY A 69 8.08 -4.01 -12.50
N ILE A 70 7.43 -3.30 -11.58
CA ILE A 70 5.99 -3.02 -11.55
C ILE A 70 5.59 -2.25 -12.82
N LYS A 71 4.70 -2.85 -13.63
CA LYS A 71 4.20 -2.26 -14.88
C LYS A 71 3.04 -1.29 -14.66
N GLU A 72 2.19 -1.58 -13.67
CA GLU A 72 0.98 -0.81 -13.38
C GLU A 72 0.63 -0.94 -11.90
N VAL A 73 0.12 0.15 -11.32
CA VAL A 73 -0.47 0.17 -9.98
C VAL A 73 -1.87 0.74 -10.12
N GLN A 74 -2.88 0.01 -9.63
CA GLN A 74 -4.28 0.42 -9.66
C GLN A 74 -4.79 0.59 -8.23
N PHE A 75 -5.54 1.67 -7.96
CA PHE A 75 -6.12 1.95 -6.65
C PHE A 75 -7.65 1.89 -6.73
N GLY A 76 -8.26 1.00 -5.94
CA GLY A 76 -9.71 0.88 -5.82
C GLY A 76 -10.44 0.44 -7.09
N GLY A 77 -11.78 0.44 -7.03
CA GLY A 77 -12.66 -0.01 -8.11
C GLY A 77 -13.37 -1.32 -7.79
N SER A 78 -14.55 -1.52 -8.37
CA SER A 78 -15.31 -2.78 -8.27
C SER A 78 -14.86 -3.82 -9.29
N GLU A 79 -14.16 -3.39 -10.34
CA GLU A 79 -13.69 -4.25 -11.43
C GLU A 79 -12.23 -3.88 -11.74
N PHE A 80 -11.32 -4.72 -11.28
CA PHE A 80 -9.93 -4.66 -11.71
C PHE A 80 -9.82 -5.52 -12.97
N GLN A 81 -9.63 -4.90 -14.13
CA GLN A 81 -9.75 -5.59 -15.44
C GLN A 81 -8.88 -6.85 -15.58
N SER A 82 -7.77 -6.93 -14.82
CA SER A 82 -6.86 -8.06 -14.86
C SER A 82 -7.06 -9.05 -13.71
N TRP A 83 -7.78 -8.68 -12.65
CA TRP A 83 -8.06 -9.58 -11.52
C TRP A 83 -9.28 -10.44 -11.81
N ASN A 84 -9.20 -11.73 -11.51
CA ASN A 84 -10.31 -12.65 -11.69
C ASN A 84 -10.74 -13.26 -10.35
N ASP A 85 -11.88 -12.82 -9.81
CA ASP A 85 -12.39 -13.32 -8.53
C ASP A 85 -12.81 -14.80 -8.55
N SER A 86 -12.94 -15.40 -9.74
CA SER A 86 -13.19 -16.84 -9.89
C SER A 86 -11.92 -17.70 -9.80
N LEU A 87 -10.73 -17.08 -9.88
CA LEU A 87 -9.43 -17.78 -9.81
C LEU A 87 -8.86 -17.70 -8.39
N ASN A 88 -9.48 -18.43 -7.47
CA ASN A 88 -9.12 -18.46 -6.04
C ASN A 88 -8.57 -19.82 -5.58
N THR A 89 -8.07 -20.63 -6.51
CA THR A 89 -7.48 -21.94 -6.24
C THR A 89 -5.97 -21.95 -6.53
N GLU A 90 -5.21 -22.71 -5.75
CA GLU A 90 -3.76 -22.84 -5.92
C GLU A 90 -3.37 -23.34 -7.33
N GLU A 91 -4.20 -24.22 -7.91
CA GLU A 91 -4.03 -24.74 -9.28
C GLU A 91 -4.16 -23.66 -10.35
N ALA A 92 -4.84 -22.54 -10.05
CA ALA A 92 -4.99 -21.38 -10.93
C ALA A 92 -3.92 -20.31 -10.67
N GLY A 93 -2.86 -20.62 -9.93
CA GLY A 93 -1.79 -19.68 -9.59
C GLY A 93 -2.17 -18.69 -8.48
N TYR A 94 -3.23 -18.97 -7.72
CA TYR A 94 -3.64 -18.17 -6.57
C TYR A 94 -2.86 -18.56 -5.32
N SER A 95 -2.27 -17.58 -4.64
CA SER A 95 -1.66 -17.80 -3.33
C SER A 95 -1.92 -16.63 -2.40
N VAL A 96 -1.95 -16.91 -1.10
CA VAL A 96 -2.18 -15.92 -0.05
C VAL A 96 -1.00 -15.92 0.90
N GLN A 97 -0.40 -14.77 1.10
CA GLN A 97 0.67 -14.56 2.06
C GLN A 97 0.18 -13.69 3.21
N LYS A 98 0.21 -14.27 4.42
CA LYS A 98 -0.17 -13.56 5.64
C LYS A 98 0.83 -12.48 5.98
N ILE A 99 0.32 -11.31 6.36
CA ILE A 99 1.09 -10.11 6.73
C ILE A 99 1.03 -9.91 8.24
#